data_AF-A0AAE3A3I2-F1
#
_entry.id   AF-A0AAE3A3I2-F1
#
_cell.length_a   1.000
_cell.length_b   1.000
_cell.length_c   1.000
_cell.angle_alpha   90.00
_cell.angle_beta   90.00
_cell.angle_gamma   90.00
#
_symmetry.space_group_name_H-M   'P 1'
#
loop_
_entity.id
_entity.type
_entity.pdbx_description
1 polymer ?
#
loop_
_entity_poly.entity_id
_entity_poly.type
_entity_poly.pdbx_seq_one_letter_code
_entity_poly.pdbx_strand_id
1 'polypeptide(L)'
;MEAGEGFADIIVETDDLDAGIITELKYTKEFKDMEQACQKALDQIRDRRYEEYLWNDGRHDILLYGIAFCKKRCKVVVSKS
;
A
#
# COMPACT_ATOMS: atom_id res chain seq x y z
N MET A 1 1.15 12.82 -16.51
CA MET A 1 2.25 13.11 -15.58
C MET A 1 1.66 12.93 -14.19
N GLU A 2 1.75 11.72 -13.65
CA GLU A 2 1.74 11.56 -12.19
C GLU A 2 3.21 11.40 -11.84
N ALA A 3 3.84 12.53 -11.50
CA ALA A 3 5.07 12.47 -10.74
C ALA A 3 4.71 11.76 -9.45
N GLY A 4 5.37 10.65 -9.13
CA GLY A 4 5.06 9.76 -8.01
C GLY A 4 5.27 10.37 -6.63
N GLU A 5 4.76 11.58 -6.40
CA GLU A 5 4.52 12.28 -5.14
C GLU A 5 3.02 12.42 -4.84
N GLY A 6 2.17 11.68 -5.58
CA GLY A 6 0.70 11.69 -5.46
C GLY A 6 0.16 10.84 -4.31
N PHE A 7 -1.17 10.80 -4.18
CA PHE A 7 -1.91 10.01 -3.20
C PHE A 7 -1.60 8.51 -3.32
N ALA A 8 -1.88 7.75 -2.25
CA ALA A 8 -1.86 6.29 -2.33
C ALA A 8 -2.86 5.80 -3.40
N ASP A 9 -2.57 4.66 -4.03
CA ASP A 9 -3.49 4.05 -5.00
C ASP A 9 -4.88 3.81 -4.40
N ILE A 10 -4.95 3.29 -3.17
CA ILE A 10 -6.19 3.05 -2.43
C ILE A 10 -5.99 3.33 -0.94
N ILE A 11 -6.91 4.11 -0.37
CA ILE A 11 -7.09 4.28 1.08
C ILE A 11 -8.50 3.83 1.41
N VAL A 12 -8.64 3.01 2.45
CA VAL A 12 -9.92 2.52 2.95
C VAL A 12 -10.09 2.91 4.40
N GLU A 13 -11.13 3.69 4.66
CA GLU A 13 -11.69 3.84 6.00
C GLU A 13 -12.69 2.69 6.21
N THR A 14 -12.48 1.91 7.25
CA THR A 14 -13.36 0.77 7.54
C THR A 14 -14.54 1.18 8.41
N ASP A 15 -15.52 0.29 8.57
CA ASP A 15 -16.63 0.52 9.52
C ASP A 15 -16.16 0.54 10.99
N ASP A 16 -14.97 -0.01 11.28
CA ASP A 16 -14.29 0.18 12.56
C ASP A 16 -13.58 1.54 12.54
N LEU A 17 -14.02 2.44 13.41
CA LEU A 17 -13.56 3.82 13.48
C LEU A 17 -12.08 3.95 13.85
N ASP A 18 -11.44 2.90 14.40
CA ASP A 18 -10.01 2.89 14.69
C ASP A 18 -9.17 2.19 13.60
N ALA A 19 -9.81 1.48 12.65
CA ALA A 19 -9.10 0.68 11.66
C ALA A 19 -9.11 1.30 10.25
N GLY A 20 -7.98 1.19 9.57
CA GLY A 20 -7.82 1.68 8.20
C GLY A 20 -6.86 0.84 7.37
N ILE A 21 -6.94 0.97 6.04
CA ILE A 21 -6.11 0.22 5.12
C ILE A 21 -5.50 1.15 4.07
N ILE A 22 -4.20 1.02 3.83
CA ILE A 22 -3.50 1.70 2.73
C ILE A 22 -2.93 0.65 1.80
N THR A 23 -3.14 0.81 0.51
CA THR A 23 -2.66 -0.14 -0.51
C THR A 23 -1.91 0.60 -1.61
N GLU A 24 -0.77 0.03 -1.99
CA GLU A 24 0.02 0.43 -3.16
C GLU A 24 0.18 -0.75 -4.12
N LEU A 25 0.00 -0.48 -5.41
CA LEU A 25 0.03 -1.44 -6.49
C LEU A 25 1.30 -1.27 -7.31
N LYS A 26 1.87 -2.40 -7.75
CA LYS A 26 3.00 -2.46 -8.68
C LYS A 26 2.75 -3.51 -9.74
N TYR A 27 3.41 -3.36 -10.89
CA TYR A 27 3.38 -4.35 -11.97
C TYR A 27 4.81 -4.79 -12.32
N THR A 28 5.01 -6.09 -12.50
CA THR A 28 6.27 -6.68 -12.96
C THR A 28 6.08 -7.51 -14.22
N LYS A 29 7.13 -7.61 -15.04
CA LYS A 29 7.14 -8.48 -16.23
C LYS A 29 7.47 -9.93 -15.87
N GLU A 30 8.31 -10.11 -14.85
CA GLU A 30 8.80 -11.41 -14.40
C GLU A 30 8.25 -11.78 -13.02
N PHE A 31 7.92 -13.06 -12.84
CA PHE A 31 7.35 -13.59 -11.60
C PHE A 31 8.31 -13.45 -10.40
N LYS A 32 9.62 -13.62 -10.65
CA LYS A 32 10.67 -13.53 -9.61
C LYS A 32 10.79 -12.14 -8.98
N ASP A 33 10.35 -11.10 -9.68
CA ASP A 33 10.49 -9.71 -9.23
C ASP A 33 9.31 -9.26 -8.33
N MET A 34 8.24 -10.06 -8.24
CA MET A 34 7.02 -9.67 -7.53
C MET A 34 7.25 -9.44 -6.03
N GLU A 35 8.12 -10.21 -5.38
CA GLU A 35 8.47 -10.01 -3.97
C GLU A 35 9.08 -8.62 -3.75
N GLN A 36 10.11 -8.30 -4.54
CA GLN A 36 10.78 -7.00 -4.44
C GLN A 36 9.83 -5.86 -4.79
N ALA A 37 8.93 -6.04 -5.77
CA ALA A 37 7.94 -5.04 -6.13
C ALA A 37 6.93 -4.79 -5.01
N CYS A 38 6.47 -5.85 -4.33
CA CYS A 38 5.62 -5.74 -3.14
C CYS A 38 6.33 -4.97 -2.01
N GLN A 39 7.61 -5.27 -1.77
CA GLN A 39 8.39 -4.55 -0.76
C GLN A 39 8.54 -3.07 -1.11
N LYS A 40 8.85 -2.75 -2.38
CA LYS A 40 8.90 -1.36 -2.87
C LYS A 40 7.58 -0.61 -2.71
N ALA A 41 6.45 -1.31 -2.85
CA ALA A 41 5.13 -0.73 -2.60
C ALA A 41 4.97 -0.35 -1.11
N LEU A 42 5.35 -1.25 -0.18
CA LEU A 42 5.35 -0.93 1.25
C LEU A 42 6.31 0.20 1.61
N ASP A 43 7.51 0.21 1.01
CA ASP A 43 8.50 1.26 1.25
C ASP A 43 7.98 2.62 0.77
N GLN A 44 7.33 2.66 -0.39
CA GLN A 44 6.66 3.87 -0.88
C GLN A 44 5.56 4.35 0.09
N ILE A 45 4.72 3.46 0.63
CA ILE A 45 3.69 3.85 1.60
C ILE A 45 4.32 4.57 2.80
N ARG A 46 5.38 3.99 3.38
CA ARG A 46 6.08 4.55 4.54
C ARG A 46 6.82 5.83 4.22
N ASP A 47 7.52 5.89 3.08
CA ASP A 47 8.29 7.07 2.67
C ASP A 47 7.37 8.28 2.42
N ARG A 48 6.14 8.02 1.95
CA ARG A 48 5.11 9.04 1.72
C ARG A 48 4.25 9.32 2.96
N ARG A 49 4.40 8.52 4.02
CA ARG A 49 3.71 8.67 5.31
C ARG A 49 2.19 8.74 5.14
N TYR A 50 1.64 7.93 4.24
CA TYR A 50 0.20 7.95 3.95
C TYR A 50 -0.64 7.60 5.17
N GLU A 51 -0.09 6.87 6.15
CA GLU A 51 -0.72 6.58 7.43
C GLU A 51 -1.11 7.84 8.21
N GLU A 52 -0.42 8.97 8.01
CA GLU A 52 -0.77 10.23 8.68
C GLU A 52 -2.17 10.72 8.32
N TYR A 53 -2.66 10.43 7.12
CA TYR A 53 -4.03 10.77 6.74
C TYR A 53 -5.04 10.07 7.65
N LEU A 54 -4.86 8.77 7.89
CA LEU A 54 -5.75 7.95 8.72
C LEU A 54 -5.55 8.24 10.22
N TRP A 55 -4.31 8.47 10.66
CA TRP A 55 -4.05 8.91 12.04
C TRP A 55 -4.74 10.22 12.37
N ASN A 56 -4.71 11.19 11.44
CA ASN A 56 -5.39 12.47 11.64
C ASN A 56 -6.92 12.35 11.63
N ASP A 57 -7.48 11.29 11.05
CA ASP A 57 -8.91 10.92 11.14
C ASP A 57 -9.24 10.03 12.35
N GLY A 58 -8.24 9.76 13.22
CA GLY A 58 -8.42 9.01 14.46
C GLY A 58 -8.33 7.49 14.32
N ARG A 59 -7.81 6.96 13.21
CA ARG A 59 -7.61 5.52 12.98
C ARG A 59 -6.18 5.13 13.27
N HIS A 60 -5.95 4.27 14.25
CA HIS A 60 -4.60 3.87 14.68
C HIS A 60 -4.26 2.40 14.39
N ASP A 61 -5.25 1.55 14.08
CA ASP A 61 -5.02 0.19 13.59
C ASP A 61 -4.96 0.17 12.05
N ILE A 62 -3.78 0.52 11.52
CA ILE A 62 -3.60 0.66 10.07
C ILE A 62 -2.83 -0.54 9.50
N LEU A 63 -3.42 -1.18 8.48
CA LEU A 63 -2.76 -2.20 7.66
C LEU A 63 -2.25 -1.61 6.34
N LEU A 64 -1.00 -1.94 6.02
CA LEU A 64 -0.33 -1.50 4.80
C LEU A 64 -0.18 -2.70 3.85
N TYR A 65 -0.72 -2.60 2.65
CA TYR A 65 -0.67 -3.63 1.63
C TYR A 65 0.22 -3.22 0.45
N GLY A 66 1.26 -4.01 0.21
CA GLY A 66 2.03 -3.96 -1.02
C GLY A 66 1.57 -5.06 -1.96
N ILE A 67 1.00 -4.70 -3.12
CA ILE A 67 0.49 -5.68 -4.10
C ILE A 67 1.27 -5.57 -5.40
N ALA A 68 1.82 -6.68 -5.89
CA ALA A 68 2.47 -6.75 -7.20
C ALA A 68 1.72 -7.70 -8.14
N PHE A 69 1.42 -7.24 -9.34
CA PHE A 69 0.82 -8.04 -10.40
C PHE A 69 1.87 -8.46 -11.45
N CYS A 70 1.76 -9.69 -11.93
CA CYS A 70 2.48 -10.21 -13.08
C CYS A 70 1.54 -11.07 -13.92
N LYS A 71 1.11 -10.56 -15.09
CA LYS A 71 0.10 -11.20 -15.94
C LYS A 71 -1.19 -11.48 -15.15
N LYS A 72 -1.59 -12.75 -14.99
CA LYS A 72 -2.80 -13.19 -14.26
C LYS A 72 -2.52 -13.59 -12.80
N ARG A 73 -1.37 -13.22 -12.25
CA ARG A 73 -0.98 -13.53 -10.86
C ARG A 73 -0.74 -12.25 -10.10
N CYS A 74 -1.05 -12.28 -8.81
CA CYS A 74 -0.64 -11.26 -7.87
C CYS A 74 0.15 -11.87 -6.72
N LYS A 75 0.98 -11.04 -6.11
CA LYS A 75 1.56 -11.28 -4.80
C LYS A 75 1.14 -10.12 -3.90
N VAL A 76 0.93 -10.44 -2.64
CA VAL A 76 0.53 -9.50 -1.60
C VAL A 76 1.48 -9.67 -0.42
N VAL A 77 1.96 -8.56 0.12
CA VAL A 77 2.65 -8.50 1.41
C VAL A 77 1.91 -7.50 2.30
N VAL A 78 1.90 -7.76 3.60
CA VAL A 78 1.16 -6.95 4.57
C VAL A 78 2.10 -6.55 5.70
N SER A 79 2.00 -5.29 6.14
CA SER A 79 2.62 -4.78 7.36
C SER A 79 1.56 -4.06 8.19
N LYS A 80 1.80 -3.94 9.49
CA LYS A 80 1.10 -2.97 10.33
C LYS A 80 1.91 -1.66 10.37
N SER A 81 1.22 -0.52 10.46
CA SER A 81 1.82 0.80 10.62
C SER A 81 2.33 1.05 12.02
#